data_AF-A0A4P9WTD0-F1
#
_entry.id   AF-A0A4P9WTD0-F1
#
_cell.length_a   1.000
_cell.length_b   1.000
_cell.length_c   1.000
_cell.angle_alpha   90.00
_cell.angle_beta   90.00
_cell.angle_gamma   90.00
#
_symmetry.space_group_name_H-M   'P 1'
#
loop_
_entity.id
_entity.type
_entity.pdbx_description
1 polymer ?
#
loop_
_entity_poly.entity_id
_entity_poly.type
_entity_poly.pdbx_seq_one_letter_code
_entity_poly.pdbx_strand_id
1 'polypeptide(L)'
;MTAADLANHRRADADAIVPEDAFFLAMYRHWALYDALYHSSYIATKLGSWRDKGQSRLHRFLLQMGMPLKESLQLYSEMDIKYRRSLPEKLLSVAARYNLDEIVFPSF
;
A
#
# COMPACT_ATOMS: atom_id res chain seq x y z
N MET A 1 -9.56 -38.21 17.85
CA MET A 1 -8.63 -37.63 16.87
C MET A 1 -9.29 -37.82 15.50
N THR A 2 -9.64 -36.79 14.73
CA THR A 2 -8.94 -35.51 14.51
C THR A 2 -9.92 -34.36 14.32
N ALA A 3 -9.70 -33.26 15.04
CA ALA A 3 -10.49 -32.01 14.99
C ALA A 3 -10.20 -31.14 13.76
N ALA A 4 -9.51 -31.69 12.75
CA ALA A 4 -9.02 -30.95 11.58
C ALA A 4 -9.95 -31.03 10.35
N ASP A 5 -10.81 -32.06 10.25
CA ASP A 5 -11.63 -32.29 9.05
C ASP A 5 -12.93 -31.47 9.00
N LEU A 6 -13.31 -30.80 10.10
CA LEU A 6 -14.48 -29.90 10.13
C LEU A 6 -14.16 -28.45 9.72
N ALA A 7 -12.90 -28.13 9.45
CA ALA A 7 -12.48 -26.76 9.10
C ALA A 7 -12.78 -26.37 7.63
N ASN A 8 -13.09 -27.33 6.75
CA ASN A 8 -13.12 -27.07 5.30
C ASN A 8 -14.53 -26.91 4.70
N HIS A 9 -15.57 -26.74 5.52
CA HIS A 9 -16.95 -26.47 5.04
C HIS A 9 -17.39 -25.00 5.16
N ARG A 10 -16.50 -24.07 5.53
CA ARG A 10 -16.81 -22.63 5.58
C ARG A 10 -16.36 -21.92 4.30
N ARG A 11 -17.08 -22.15 3.20
CA ARG A 11 -17.06 -21.28 2.01
C ARG A 11 -18.46 -20.70 1.71
N ALA A 12 -19.29 -20.51 2.73
CA ALA A 12 -20.63 -19.93 2.60
C ALA A 12 -20.77 -18.51 3.18
N ASP A 13 -19.78 -18.01 3.93
CA ASP A 13 -19.83 -16.68 4.58
C ASP A 13 -18.78 -15.72 3.98
N ALA A 14 -18.55 -15.79 2.66
CA ALA A 14 -17.57 -14.92 1.98
C ALA A 14 -18.04 -13.46 1.83
N ASP A 15 -19.28 -13.14 2.22
CA ASP A 15 -19.90 -11.81 2.18
C ASP A 15 -19.84 -11.04 3.52
N ALA A 16 -19.09 -11.54 4.50
CA ALA A 16 -18.89 -10.82 5.75
C ALA A 16 -18.00 -9.59 5.53
N ILE A 17 -18.55 -8.39 5.77
CA ILE A 17 -17.79 -7.14 5.78
C ILE A 17 -16.87 -7.17 7.00
N VAL A 18 -15.56 -7.18 6.76
CA VAL A 18 -14.53 -7.27 7.82
C VAL A 18 -13.84 -5.91 7.91
N PRO A 19 -13.77 -5.28 9.10
CA PRO A 19 -13.02 -4.05 9.24
C PRO A 19 -11.54 -4.30 8.91
N GLU A 20 -10.99 -3.53 7.97
CA GLU A 20 -9.60 -3.59 7.52
C GLU A 20 -8.99 -2.19 7.54
N ASP A 21 -7.74 -2.08 8.00
CA ASP A 21 -6.99 -0.83 7.89
C ASP A 21 -6.60 -0.59 6.43
N ALA A 22 -7.10 0.50 5.86
CA ALA A 22 -6.80 0.91 4.49
C ALA A 22 -5.81 2.08 4.46
N PHE A 23 -5.13 2.22 3.31
CA PHE A 23 -4.20 3.31 3.05
C PHE A 23 -4.84 4.35 2.13
N PHE A 24 -4.50 5.63 2.31
CA PHE A 24 -4.81 6.71 1.36
C PHE A 24 -3.97 6.59 0.07
N LEU A 25 -4.03 5.44 -0.60
CA LEU A 25 -3.40 5.18 -1.89
C LEU A 25 -4.50 4.99 -2.94
N ALA A 26 -4.49 5.84 -3.97
CA ALA A 26 -5.51 5.78 -5.00
C ALA A 26 -5.37 4.49 -5.83
N MET A 27 -6.41 3.65 -5.82
CA MET A 27 -6.50 2.43 -6.65
C MET A 27 -5.25 1.53 -6.62
N TYR A 28 -4.55 1.45 -5.48
CA TYR A 28 -3.26 0.74 -5.41
C TYR A 28 -3.34 -0.74 -5.79
N ARG A 29 -4.52 -1.38 -5.74
CA ARG A 29 -4.74 -2.78 -6.15
C ARG A 29 -4.71 -2.97 -7.67
N HIS A 30 -5.02 -1.93 -8.45
CA HIS A 30 -5.15 -2.00 -9.90
C HIS A 30 -4.04 -1.28 -10.65
N TRP A 31 -3.28 -0.41 -9.99
CA TRP A 31 -2.26 0.45 -10.61
C TRP A 31 -0.85 0.10 -10.12
N ALA A 32 0.15 0.71 -10.74
CA ALA A 32 1.50 0.71 -10.19
C ALA A 32 1.54 1.48 -8.86
N LEU A 33 2.39 1.05 -7.94
CA LEU A 33 2.52 1.71 -6.64
C LEU A 33 2.95 3.18 -6.78
N TYR A 34 3.83 3.47 -7.74
CA TYR A 34 4.26 4.83 -8.05
C TYR A 34 3.07 5.73 -8.45
N ASP A 35 2.23 5.24 -9.35
CA ASP A 35 1.06 5.99 -9.83
C ASP A 35 0.02 6.18 -8.71
N ALA A 36 -0.19 5.14 -7.89
CA ALA A 36 -1.08 5.22 -6.73
C ALA A 36 -0.64 6.28 -5.70
N LEU A 37 0.67 6.42 -5.48
CA LEU A 37 1.26 7.46 -4.63
C LEU A 37 1.16 8.84 -5.29
N TYR A 38 1.42 8.92 -6.60
CA TYR A 38 1.40 10.17 -7.36
C TYR A 38 -0.01 10.78 -7.45
N HIS A 39 -1.03 9.93 -7.63
CA HIS A 39 -2.43 10.33 -7.77
C HIS A 39 -3.20 10.40 -6.45
N SER A 40 -2.63 9.94 -5.34
CA SER A 40 -3.23 10.15 -4.02
C SER A 40 -3.17 11.63 -3.64
N SER A 41 -4.33 12.25 -3.41
CA SER A 41 -4.42 13.66 -3.01
C SER A 41 -3.67 13.97 -1.72
N TYR A 42 -3.73 13.07 -0.73
CA TYR A 42 -3.03 13.22 0.54
C TYR A 42 -1.51 13.21 0.35
N ILE A 43 -1.00 12.26 -0.41
CA ILE A 43 0.44 12.07 -0.61
C ILE A 43 0.99 13.15 -1.56
N ALA A 44 0.27 13.44 -2.63
CA ALA A 44 0.61 14.47 -3.61
C ALA A 44 0.77 15.85 -2.95
N THR A 45 -0.16 16.22 -2.05
CA THR A 45 -0.12 17.50 -1.33
C THR A 45 1.06 17.60 -0.36
N LYS A 46 1.37 16.53 0.38
CA LYS A 46 2.48 16.50 1.36
C LYS A 46 3.87 16.43 0.70
N LEU A 47 4.02 15.64 -0.36
CA LEU A 47 5.29 15.48 -1.07
C LEU A 47 5.56 16.58 -2.11
N GLY A 48 4.51 17.23 -2.61
CA GLY A 48 4.63 18.25 -3.65
C GLY A 48 4.75 17.67 -5.06
N SER A 49 4.14 16.51 -5.32
CA SER A 49 4.41 15.66 -6.51
C SER A 49 4.17 16.35 -7.87
N TRP A 50 3.35 17.40 -7.91
CA TRP A 50 3.06 18.18 -9.12
C TRP A 50 4.24 19.02 -9.64
N ARG A 51 5.33 19.12 -8.86
CA ARG A 51 6.57 19.79 -9.25
C ARG A 51 7.65 18.75 -9.51
N ASP A 52 8.61 19.06 -10.37
CA ASP A 52 9.75 18.20 -10.68
C ASP A 52 10.56 17.80 -9.42
N LYS A 53 10.75 18.76 -8.50
CA LYS A 53 11.34 18.50 -7.17
C LYS A 53 10.52 17.51 -6.34
N GLY A 54 9.20 17.49 -6.48
CA GLY A 54 8.30 16.55 -5.80
C GLY A 54 8.39 15.14 -6.35
N GLN A 55 8.52 14.97 -7.66
CA GLN A 55 8.78 13.66 -8.27
C GLN A 55 10.09 13.06 -7.77
N SER A 56 11.15 13.89 -7.69
CA SER A 56 12.42 13.48 -7.07
C SER A 56 12.27 13.09 -5.58
N ARG A 57 11.40 13.77 -4.82
CA ARG A 57 11.10 13.41 -3.42
C ARG A 57 10.33 12.10 -3.32
N LEU A 58 9.39 11.84 -4.23
CA LEU A 58 8.64 10.58 -4.30
C LEU A 58 9.55 9.41 -4.63
N HIS A 59 10.47 9.59 -5.57
CA HIS A 59 11.49 8.58 -5.87
C HIS A 59 12.36 8.29 -4.63
N ARG A 60 12.81 9.34 -3.92
CA ARG A 60 13.54 9.19 -2.65
C ARG A 60 12.72 8.48 -1.58
N PHE A 61 11.42 8.76 -1.51
CA PHE A 61 10.50 8.08 -0.58
C PHE A 61 10.47 6.57 -0.83
N LEU A 62 10.34 6.15 -2.10
CA LEU A 62 10.40 4.73 -2.49
C LEU A 62 11.75 4.08 -2.15
N LEU A 63 12.85 4.79 -2.38
CA LEU A 63 14.19 4.31 -2.01
C LEU A 63 14.34 4.13 -0.49
N GLN A 64 13.87 5.10 0.30
CA GLN A 64 13.92 5.02 1.77
C GLN A 64 13.01 3.92 2.33
N MET A 65 11.93 3.60 1.63
CA MET A 65 11.05 2.48 1.94
C MET A 65 11.70 1.12 1.62
N GLY A 66 12.82 1.11 0.87
CA GLY A 66 13.47 -0.12 0.43
C GLY A 66 12.64 -0.87 -0.60
N MET A 67 11.95 -0.14 -1.47
CA MET A 67 11.19 -0.68 -2.60
C MET A 67 12.02 -0.47 -3.88
N PRO A 68 12.35 -1.54 -4.63
CA PRO A 68 13.01 -1.39 -5.92
C PRO A 68 12.16 -0.54 -6.87
N LEU A 69 12.81 0.31 -7.67
CA LEU A 69 12.10 1.15 -8.63
C LEU A 69 11.30 0.32 -9.64
N LYS A 70 11.89 -0.78 -10.12
CA LYS A 70 11.22 -1.72 -11.04
C LYS A 70 9.91 -2.25 -10.45
N GLU A 71 9.95 -2.64 -9.17
CA GLU A 71 8.76 -3.14 -8.45
C GLU A 71 7.73 -2.04 -8.21
N SER A 72 8.17 -0.78 -8.06
CA SER A 72 7.26 0.34 -7.80
C SER A 72 6.54 0.81 -9.07
N LEU A 73 7.11 0.55 -10.25
CA LEU A 73 6.59 0.93 -11.56
C LEU A 73 5.73 -0.15 -12.22
N GLN A 74 5.79 -1.40 -11.76
CA GLN A 74 4.91 -2.46 -12.26
C GLN A 74 3.57 -2.47 -11.51
N LEU A 75 2.58 -3.15 -12.10
CA LEU A 75 1.26 -3.30 -11.49
C LEU A 75 1.37 -3.99 -10.13
N TYR A 76 0.61 -3.50 -9.15
CA TYR A 76 0.62 -4.08 -7.81
C TYR A 76 0.28 -5.57 -7.80
N SER A 77 -0.59 -6.05 -8.71
CA SER A 77 -0.92 -7.47 -8.86
C SER A 77 0.28 -8.35 -9.25
N GLU A 78 1.22 -7.79 -10.03
CA GLU A 78 2.40 -8.49 -10.54
C GLU A 78 3.59 -8.39 -9.60
N MET A 79 3.52 -7.48 -8.63
CA MET A 79 4.56 -7.27 -7.64
C MET A 79 4.81 -8.52 -6.80
N ASP A 80 6.09 -8.78 -6.50
CA ASP A 80 6.47 -9.90 -5.65
C ASP A 80 5.71 -9.79 -4.31
N ILE A 81 5.16 -10.93 -3.89
CA ILE A 81 4.35 -11.04 -2.69
C ILE A 81 5.10 -10.59 -1.44
N LYS A 82 6.44 -10.69 -1.43
CA LYS A 82 7.31 -10.17 -0.38
C LYS A 82 7.13 -8.65 -0.22
N TYR A 83 7.11 -7.90 -1.31
CA TYR A 83 6.96 -6.45 -1.28
C TYR A 83 5.53 -6.04 -0.96
N ARG A 84 4.53 -6.78 -1.47
CA ARG A 84 3.12 -6.54 -1.12
C ARG A 84 2.85 -6.72 0.36
N ARG A 85 3.36 -7.79 0.98
CA ARG A 85 3.19 -8.08 2.40
C ARG A 85 3.93 -7.10 3.31
N SER A 86 5.10 -6.62 2.88
CA SER A 86 5.89 -5.66 3.66
C SER A 86 5.51 -4.19 3.42
N LEU A 87 4.65 -3.90 2.43
CA LEU A 87 4.26 -2.53 2.10
C LEU A 87 3.68 -1.76 3.30
N PRO A 88 2.73 -2.29 4.10
CA PRO A 88 2.17 -1.58 5.26
C PRO A 88 3.23 -1.12 6.25
N GLU A 89 4.08 -2.04 6.68
CA GLU A 89 5.14 -1.80 7.65
C GLU A 89 6.17 -0.79 7.13
N LYS A 90 6.60 -0.98 5.87
CA LYS A 90 7.57 -0.09 5.24
C LYS A 90 7.01 1.31 5.04
N LEU A 91 5.75 1.44 4.65
CA LEU A 91 5.09 2.73 4.47
C LEU A 91 5.03 3.50 5.79
N LEU A 92 4.60 2.84 6.87
CA LEU A 92 4.56 3.42 8.22
C LEU A 92 5.95 3.83 8.71
N SER A 93 6.99 3.05 8.40
CA SER A 93 8.39 3.36 8.80
C SER A 93 8.94 4.65 8.17
N VAL A 94 8.40 5.06 7.02
CA VAL A 94 8.83 6.26 6.30
C VAL A 94 7.83 7.40 6.48
N ALA A 95 6.57 7.10 6.80
CA ALA A 95 5.48 8.06 6.92
C ALA A 95 5.81 9.24 7.85
N ALA A 96 6.35 8.97 9.06
CA ALA A 96 6.71 10.00 10.03
C ALA A 96 7.76 11.00 9.52
N ARG A 97 8.67 10.56 8.65
CA ARG A 97 9.71 11.44 8.06
C ARG A 97 9.15 12.41 7.01
N TYR A 98 7.99 12.12 6.46
CA TYR A 98 7.34 12.91 5.42
C TYR A 98 6.03 13.55 5.89
N ASN A 99 5.76 13.55 7.20
CA ASN A 99 4.53 14.08 7.81
C ASN A 99 3.27 13.44 7.20
N LEU A 100 3.33 12.13 6.97
CA LEU A 100 2.24 11.28 6.47
C LEU A 100 1.58 10.50 7.61
N ASP A 101 1.39 11.15 8.76
CA ASP A 101 0.99 10.49 10.02
C ASP A 101 -0.43 9.89 9.95
N GLU A 102 -1.27 10.40 9.05
CA GLU A 102 -2.66 9.97 8.86
C GLU A 102 -2.81 9.12 7.59
N ILE A 103 -1.76 8.43 7.13
CA ILE A 103 -1.82 7.66 5.88
C ILE A 103 -2.72 6.41 5.97
N VAL A 104 -2.99 5.94 7.19
CA VAL A 104 -3.85 4.78 7.48
C VAL A 104 -5.17 5.25 8.05
N PHE A 105 -6.27 4.67 7.58
CA PHE A 105 -7.60 4.91 8.11
C PHE A 105 -8.38 3.59 8.25
N PRO A 106 -9.26 3.47 9.25
CA PRO A 106 -10.11 2.32 9.39
C PRO A 106 -11.12 2.26 8.23
N SER A 107 -11.14 1.13 7.53
CA SER A 107 -12.06 0.83 6.42
C SER A 107 -12.70 -0.54 6.65
N PHE A 108 -13.42 -1.05 5.65
CA PHE A 108 -14.19 -2.28 5.65
C PHE A 108 -14.01 -3.06 4.33
#